data_AF-Q0ATZ5-F1
#
_entry.id   AF-Q0ATZ5-F1
#
_cell.length_a   1.000
_cell.length_b   1.000
_cell.length_c   1.000
_cell.angle_alpha   90.00
_cell.angle_beta   90.00
_cell.angle_gamma   90.00
#
_symmetry.space_group_name_H-M   'P 1'
#
loop_
_entity.id
_entity.type
_entity.pdbx_description
1 polymer ?
#
loop_
_entity_poly.entity_id
_entity_poly.type
_entity_poly.pdbx_seq_one_letter_code
_entity_poly.pdbx_strand_id
1 'polypeptide(L)'
;MNLDIFTKFHDPYMQTPAGQGALLSGVLLGYMAVRQASGDTDISKSPLFKQIQFGRMDSASLKRLLSRVPTLLAAYREDMKYTGYMSQLSAAAMELLLQSGEEDMGVNGNFALAAGFLNARQYFWDIFLVSKESKELKNEKDEKEEG
;
A
#
# COMPACT_ATOMS: atom_id res chain seq x y z
N MET A 1 -9.64 -4.52 -9.57
CA MET A 1 -9.18 -4.44 -8.17
C MET A 1 -10.22 -5.14 -7.30
N ASN A 2 -9.82 -6.08 -6.45
CA ASN A 2 -10.71 -6.83 -5.56
C ASN A 2 -10.70 -6.19 -4.16
N LEU A 3 -11.79 -5.49 -3.83
CA LEU A 3 -11.98 -4.89 -2.50
C LEU A 3 -12.76 -5.78 -1.53
N ASP A 4 -13.18 -6.97 -1.96
CA ASP A 4 -13.85 -7.96 -1.09
C ASP A 4 -12.92 -8.48 0.01
N ILE A 5 -11.61 -8.19 -0.09
CA ILE A 5 -10.65 -8.44 0.99
C ILE A 5 -11.12 -7.83 2.33
N PHE A 6 -11.86 -6.73 2.28
CA PHE A 6 -12.32 -6.05 3.48
C PHE A 6 -13.37 -6.84 4.26
N THR A 7 -14.17 -7.66 3.56
CA THR A 7 -15.19 -8.52 4.19
C THR A 7 -14.58 -9.60 5.09
N LYS A 8 -13.27 -9.87 4.94
CA LYS A 8 -12.53 -10.83 5.77
C LYS A 8 -12.12 -10.24 7.12
N PHE A 9 -12.14 -8.93 7.29
CA PHE A 9 -11.81 -8.30 8.57
C PHE A 9 -13.04 -8.25 9.47
N HIS A 10 -12.94 -8.84 10.66
CA HIS A 10 -14.00 -8.76 11.66
C HIS A 10 -14.05 -7.40 12.38
N ASP A 11 -12.99 -6.58 12.26
CA ASP A 11 -12.93 -5.26 12.87
C ASP A 11 -13.91 -4.29 12.16
N PRO A 12 -14.87 -3.67 12.88
CA PRO A 12 -15.81 -2.71 12.30
C PRO A 12 -15.14 -1.52 11.63
N TYR A 13 -13.98 -1.07 12.12
CA TYR A 13 -13.23 0.04 11.54
C TYR A 13 -12.79 -0.27 10.11
N MET A 14 -12.46 -1.53 9.81
CA MET A 14 -12.05 -1.97 8.48
C MET A 14 -13.21 -1.99 7.47
N GLN A 15 -14.45 -1.81 7.93
CA GLN A 15 -15.63 -1.67 7.07
C GLN A 15 -15.93 -0.21 6.72
N THR A 16 -15.22 0.76 7.30
CA THR A 16 -15.43 2.19 7.01
C THR A 16 -14.50 2.67 5.89
N PRO A 17 -14.88 3.75 5.16
CA PRO A 17 -13.98 4.36 4.19
C PRO A 17 -12.63 4.79 4.79
N ALA A 18 -12.61 5.25 6.04
CA ALA A 18 -11.38 5.62 6.74
C ALA A 18 -10.44 4.41 6.91
N GLY A 19 -10.96 3.28 7.42
CA GLY A 19 -10.14 2.08 7.64
C GLY A 19 -9.67 1.43 6.34
N GLN A 20 -10.55 1.36 5.34
CA GLN A 20 -10.19 0.86 4.02
C GLN A 20 -9.15 1.76 3.36
N GLY A 21 -9.35 3.08 3.37
CA GLY A 21 -8.41 4.05 2.84
C GLY A 21 -7.04 3.98 3.51
N ALA A 22 -7.01 3.88 4.84
CA ALA A 22 -5.78 3.73 5.61
C ALA A 22 -5.03 2.43 5.24
N LEU A 23 -5.71 1.29 5.14
CA LEU A 23 -5.10 0.02 4.75
C LEU A 23 -4.54 0.09 3.32
N LEU A 24 -5.33 0.52 2.33
CA LEU A 24 -4.89 0.59 0.94
C LEU A 24 -3.70 1.55 0.78
N SER A 25 -3.70 2.65 1.52
CA SER A 25 -2.56 3.57 1.58
C SER A 25 -1.31 2.87 2.12
N GLY A 26 -1.46 2.07 3.18
CA GLY A 26 -0.39 1.25 3.72
C GLY A 26 0.17 0.30 2.68
N VAL A 27 -0.71 -0.46 2.01
CA VAL A 27 -0.32 -1.43 0.97
C VAL A 27 0.45 -0.74 -0.15
N LEU A 28 -0.04 0.38 -0.66
CA LEU A 28 0.63 1.14 -1.71
C LEU A 28 2.03 1.62 -1.26
N LEU A 29 2.09 2.31 -0.13
CA LEU A 29 3.32 2.91 0.36
C LEU A 29 4.37 1.86 0.73
N GLY A 30 3.94 0.74 1.31
CA GLY A 30 4.81 -0.39 1.60
C GLY A 30 5.35 -1.04 0.33
N TYR A 31 4.50 -1.25 -0.68
CA TYR A 31 4.93 -1.82 -1.95
C TYR A 31 5.94 -0.92 -2.67
N MET A 32 5.71 0.40 -2.66
CA MET A 32 6.65 1.38 -3.21
C MET A 32 7.95 1.43 -2.39
N ALA A 33 7.87 1.33 -1.06
CA ALA A 33 9.04 1.39 -0.19
C ALA A 33 9.99 0.18 -0.41
N VAL A 34 9.45 -1.03 -0.58
CA VAL A 34 10.24 -2.22 -0.94
C VAL A 34 10.98 -2.02 -2.26
N ARG A 35 10.29 -1.47 -3.27
CA ARG A 35 10.90 -1.19 -4.59
C ARG A 35 12.01 -0.14 -4.49
N GLN A 36 11.81 0.90 -3.68
CA GLN A 36 12.84 1.92 -3.40
C GLN A 36 14.05 1.37 -2.63
N ALA A 37 13.91 0.24 -1.94
CA ALA A 37 14.99 -0.43 -1.22
C ALA A 37 15.66 -1.54 -2.05
N SER A 38 15.46 -1.55 -3.37
CA SER A 38 16.03 -2.53 -4.30
C SER A 38 15.68 -3.98 -4.00
N GLY A 39 14.43 -4.24 -3.58
CA GLY A 39 13.90 -5.60 -3.49
C GLY A 39 14.11 -6.28 -2.14
N ASP A 40 15.33 -6.28 -1.57
CA ASP A 40 15.60 -7.24 -0.48
C ASP A 40 16.64 -6.89 0.62
N THR A 41 16.86 -5.62 1.01
CA THR A 41 17.88 -5.37 2.07
C THR A 41 17.54 -4.28 3.10
N ASP A 42 16.37 -4.37 3.73
CA ASP A 42 15.85 -3.48 4.77
C ASP A 42 15.04 -2.28 4.23
N ILE A 43 13.70 -2.42 4.34
CA ILE A 43 12.72 -1.38 3.97
C ILE A 43 12.95 -0.06 4.72
N SER A 44 13.63 -0.08 5.88
CA SER A 44 13.93 1.13 6.65
C SER A 44 14.86 2.11 5.91
N LYS A 45 15.62 1.60 4.93
CA LYS A 45 16.48 2.40 4.05
C LYS A 45 15.69 3.21 3.02
N SER A 46 14.44 2.82 2.74
CA SER A 46 13.58 3.51 1.78
C SER A 46 13.33 4.97 2.20
N PRO A 47 13.44 5.93 1.26
CA PRO A 47 13.00 7.30 1.50
C PRO A 47 11.54 7.40 1.95
N LEU A 48 10.65 6.54 1.43
CA LEU A 48 9.24 6.53 1.84
C LEU A 48 9.06 6.08 3.29
N PHE A 49 9.76 5.04 3.73
CA PHE A 49 9.67 4.57 5.11
C PHE A 49 9.98 5.69 6.12
N LYS A 50 11.03 6.47 5.85
CA LYS A 50 11.45 7.58 6.72
C LYS A 50 10.46 8.75 6.78
N GLN A 51 9.54 8.84 5.83
CA GLN A 51 8.53 9.89 5.76
C GLN A 51 7.24 9.53 6.51
N ILE A 52 7.04 8.25 6.86
CA ILE A 52 5.83 7.77 7.53
C ILE A 52 6.05 7.80 9.04
N GLN A 53 5.18 8.51 9.76
CA GLN A 53 5.20 8.57 11.22
C GLN A 53 4.25 7.51 11.80
N PHE A 54 4.63 6.24 11.75
CA PHE A 54 3.79 5.16 12.27
C PHE A 54 3.31 5.42 13.71
N GLY A 55 2.02 5.20 13.96
CA GLY A 55 1.37 5.45 15.24
C GLY A 55 0.96 6.91 15.49
N ARG A 56 1.39 7.84 14.65
CA ARG A 56 1.09 9.29 14.75
C ARG A 56 0.73 9.93 13.42
N MET A 57 0.45 9.14 12.38
CA MET A 57 -0.03 9.68 11.11
C MET A 57 -1.43 10.24 11.29
N ASP A 58 -1.65 11.44 10.77
CA ASP A 58 -2.97 12.04 10.59
C ASP A 58 -3.42 11.93 9.13
N SER A 59 -4.73 12.15 8.91
CA SER A 59 -5.35 12.01 7.59
C SER A 59 -4.80 13.01 6.57
N ALA A 60 -4.46 14.23 7.00
CA ALA A 60 -3.91 15.29 6.15
C ALA A 60 -2.51 14.93 5.63
N SER A 61 -1.64 14.44 6.50
CA SER A 61 -0.28 14.00 6.19
C SER A 61 -0.31 12.77 5.29
N LEU A 62 -1.25 11.84 5.52
CA LEU A 62 -1.43 10.68 4.64
C LEU A 62 -1.87 11.12 3.24
N LYS A 63 -2.89 11.97 3.12
CA LYS A 63 -3.35 12.56 1.84
C LYS A 63 -2.20 13.30 1.12
N ARG A 64 -1.37 14.05 1.85
CA ARG A 64 -0.20 14.75 1.30
C ARG A 64 0.88 13.79 0.81
N LEU A 65 1.05 12.64 1.45
CA LEU A 65 1.98 11.62 0.98
C LEU A 65 1.45 10.96 -0.29
N LEU A 66 0.16 10.62 -0.34
CA LEU A 66 -0.49 10.04 -1.51
C LEU A 66 -0.50 10.98 -2.72
N SER A 67 -0.67 12.28 -2.52
CA SER A 67 -0.64 13.26 -3.62
C SER A 67 0.71 13.30 -4.37
N ARG A 68 1.78 12.81 -3.74
CA ARG A 68 3.12 12.71 -4.34
C ARG A 68 3.36 11.40 -5.08
N VAL A 69 2.46 10.42 -4.95
CA VAL A 69 2.59 9.10 -5.60
C VAL A 69 2.78 9.22 -7.11
N PRO A 70 2.02 10.02 -7.88
CA PRO A 70 2.25 10.14 -9.32
C PRO A 70 3.68 10.58 -9.67
N THR A 71 4.22 11.54 -8.92
CA THR A 71 5.60 12.02 -9.10
C THR A 71 6.62 10.95 -8.73
N LEU A 72 6.37 10.20 -7.65
CA LEU A 72 7.24 9.09 -7.25
C LEU A 72 7.22 7.96 -8.30
N LEU A 73 6.04 7.57 -8.79
CA LEU A 73 5.93 6.55 -9.85
C LEU A 73 6.66 6.98 -11.14
N ALA A 74 6.67 8.28 -11.45
CA ALA A 74 7.43 8.80 -12.59
C ALA A 74 8.95 8.77 -12.34
N ALA A 75 9.40 9.14 -11.14
CA ALA A 75 10.82 9.16 -10.78
C ALA A 75 11.47 7.78 -10.74
N TYR A 76 10.69 6.75 -10.37
CA TYR A 76 11.15 5.36 -10.28
C TYR A 76 10.60 4.48 -11.40
N ARG A 77 10.25 5.07 -12.56
CA ARG A 77 9.55 4.35 -13.64
C ARG A 77 10.31 3.09 -14.10
N GLU A 78 11.64 3.13 -14.11
CA GLU A 78 12.49 2.01 -14.53
C GLU A 78 12.51 0.86 -13.49
N ASP A 79 12.46 1.20 -12.20
CA ASP A 79 12.53 0.24 -11.09
C ASP A 79 11.15 -0.24 -10.59
N MET A 80 10.10 0.53 -10.84
CA MET A 80 8.73 0.24 -10.41
C MET A 80 7.97 -0.53 -11.48
N LYS A 81 8.07 -1.87 -11.45
CA LYS A 81 7.13 -2.75 -12.16
C LYS A 81 5.69 -2.47 -11.65
N TYR A 82 4.69 -2.57 -12.54
CA TYR A 82 3.25 -2.45 -12.21
C TYR A 82 2.73 -1.06 -11.77
N THR A 83 3.31 0.03 -12.27
CA THR A 83 2.86 1.41 -11.98
C THR A 83 1.37 1.68 -12.25
N GLY A 84 0.76 0.99 -13.23
CA GLY A 84 -0.67 1.08 -13.50
C GLY A 84 -1.54 0.59 -12.34
N TYR A 85 -1.15 -0.51 -11.69
CA TYR A 85 -1.85 -1.02 -10.50
C TYR A 85 -1.63 -0.11 -9.29
N MET A 86 -0.41 0.41 -9.11
CA MET A 86 -0.13 1.38 -8.05
C MET A 86 -0.95 2.68 -8.23
N SER A 87 -1.12 3.14 -9.46
CA SER A 87 -1.96 4.30 -9.77
C SER A 87 -3.42 4.05 -9.43
N GLN A 88 -3.97 2.87 -9.78
CA GLN A 88 -5.33 2.48 -9.39
C GLN A 88 -5.49 2.39 -7.88
N LEU A 89 -4.53 1.77 -7.19
CA LEU A 89 -4.54 1.65 -5.73
C LEU A 89 -4.48 3.02 -5.05
N SER A 90 -3.64 3.92 -5.57
CA SER A 90 -3.54 5.31 -5.09
C SER A 90 -4.82 6.09 -5.27
N ALA A 91 -5.49 5.95 -6.42
CA ALA A 91 -6.75 6.62 -6.69
C ALA A 91 -7.84 6.14 -5.72
N ALA A 92 -7.98 4.82 -5.54
CA ALA A 92 -8.96 4.25 -4.63
C ALA A 92 -8.70 4.61 -3.17
N ALA A 93 -7.45 4.56 -2.71
CA ALA A 93 -7.08 4.98 -1.36
C ALA A 93 -7.42 6.45 -1.12
N MET A 94 -7.09 7.33 -2.08
CA MET A 94 -7.39 8.76 -1.98
C MET A 94 -8.90 9.03 -1.97
N GLU A 95 -9.67 8.33 -2.81
CA GLU A 95 -11.13 8.45 -2.86
C GLU A 95 -11.77 8.09 -1.52
N LEU A 96 -11.39 6.95 -0.93
CA LEU A 96 -11.89 6.51 0.38
C LEU A 96 -11.53 7.49 1.51
N LEU A 97 -10.32 8.03 1.50
CA LEU A 97 -9.88 9.04 2.48
C LEU A 97 -10.58 10.40 2.29
N LEU A 98 -11.05 10.72 1.09
CA LEU A 98 -11.88 11.91 0.86
C LEU A 98 -13.32 11.68 1.35
N GLN A 99 -13.86 10.47 1.17
CA GLN A 99 -15.19 10.09 1.66
C GLN A 99 -15.26 10.07 3.20
N SER A 100 -14.15 9.77 3.90
CA SER A 100 -14.09 9.82 5.37
C SER A 100 -14.02 11.25 5.94
N GLY A 101 -13.96 12.28 5.10
CA GLY A 101 -13.95 13.68 5.54
C GLY A 101 -12.75 14.03 6.43
N GLU A 102 -13.04 14.65 7.58
CA GLU A 102 -12.06 15.08 8.60
C GLU A 102 -11.90 14.06 9.73
N GLU A 103 -12.37 12.83 9.56
CA GLU A 103 -12.17 11.77 10.55
C GLU A 103 -10.66 11.60 10.82
N ASP A 104 -10.30 11.65 12.11
CA ASP A 104 -8.93 11.43 12.54
C ASP A 104 -8.58 9.94 12.37
N MET A 105 -7.34 9.66 11.97
CA MET A 105 -6.87 8.28 11.84
C MET A 105 -6.86 7.58 13.21
N GLY A 106 -6.49 8.30 14.28
CA GLY A 106 -6.39 7.74 15.62
C GLY A 106 -5.54 6.46 15.67
N VAL A 107 -5.80 5.61 16.66
CA VAL A 107 -5.06 4.34 16.83
C VAL A 107 -5.42 3.34 15.72
N ASN A 108 -6.71 3.20 15.40
CA ASN A 108 -7.19 2.20 14.46
C ASN A 108 -6.69 2.46 13.03
N GLY A 109 -6.72 3.71 12.57
CA GLY A 109 -6.20 4.10 11.26
C GLY A 109 -4.69 3.93 11.16
N ASN A 110 -3.96 4.27 12.22
CA ASN A 110 -2.52 4.01 12.27
C ASN A 110 -2.20 2.51 12.25
N PHE A 111 -3.00 1.69 12.94
CA PHE A 111 -2.86 0.23 12.90
C PHE A 111 -3.16 -0.32 11.50
N ALA A 112 -4.25 0.10 10.87
CA ALA A 112 -4.61 -0.30 9.50
C ALA A 112 -3.51 0.09 8.50
N LEU A 113 -3.00 1.33 8.58
CA LEU A 113 -1.89 1.80 7.77
C LEU A 113 -0.64 0.93 7.95
N ALA A 114 -0.24 0.65 9.20
CA ALA A 114 0.93 -0.16 9.50
C ALA A 114 0.75 -1.61 9.04
N ALA A 115 -0.42 -2.21 9.26
CA ALA A 115 -0.74 -3.56 8.82
C ALA A 115 -0.69 -3.68 7.30
N GLY A 116 -1.24 -2.71 6.58
CA GLY A 116 -1.17 -2.63 5.12
C GLY A 116 0.27 -2.47 4.63
N PHE A 117 1.06 -1.62 5.28
CA PHE A 117 2.45 -1.35 4.92
C PHE A 117 3.36 -2.57 5.10
N LEU A 118 3.29 -3.23 6.26
CA LEU A 118 4.13 -4.38 6.56
C LEU A 118 3.77 -5.61 5.72
N ASN A 119 2.50 -5.77 5.36
CA ASN A 119 2.02 -6.90 4.55
C ASN A 119 1.76 -6.51 3.09
N ALA A 120 2.39 -5.43 2.63
CA ALA A 120 2.08 -4.81 1.34
C ALA A 120 2.17 -5.79 0.16
N ARG A 121 3.20 -6.64 0.10
CA ARG A 121 3.35 -7.62 -1.00
C ARG A 121 2.16 -8.57 -1.07
N GLN A 122 1.74 -9.13 0.06
CA GLN A 122 0.63 -10.08 0.12
C GLN A 122 -0.68 -9.40 -0.26
N TYR A 123 -1.01 -8.28 0.41
CA TYR A 123 -2.26 -7.57 0.13
C TYR A 123 -2.32 -7.03 -1.30
N PHE A 124 -1.22 -6.51 -1.85
CA PHE A 124 -1.19 -6.02 -3.22
C PHE A 124 -1.61 -7.11 -4.22
N TRP A 125 -1.09 -8.33 -4.07
CA TRP A 125 -1.43 -9.44 -4.95
C TRP A 125 -2.81 -10.03 -4.69
N ASP A 126 -3.30 -9.99 -3.46
CA ASP A 126 -4.67 -10.41 -3.15
C ASP A 126 -5.69 -9.40 -3.68
N ILE A 127 -5.35 -8.11 -3.72
CA ILE A 127 -6.16 -7.02 -4.30
C ILE A 127 -6.18 -7.09 -5.83
N PHE A 128 -5.04 -7.35 -6.47
CA PHE A 128 -4.96 -7.38 -7.94
C PHE A 128 -5.10 -8.79 -8.55
N LEU A 129 -5.41 -9.80 -7.73
CA LEU A 129 -5.68 -11.20 -8.09
C LEU A 129 -4.96 -11.66 -9.38
N VAL A 130 -3.71 -12.08 -9.23
CA VAL A 130 -3.15 -13.05 -10.18
C VAL A 130 -3.69 -14.40 -9.74
N SER A 131 -4.37 -15.15 -10.63
CA SER A 131 -5.00 -16.43 -10.30
C SER A 131 -4.04 -17.38 -9.55
N LYS A 132 -4.56 -18.27 -8.71
CA LYS A 132 -3.75 -19.20 -7.89
C LYS A 132 -2.72 -20.01 -8.70
N GLU A 133 -2.98 -20.33 -9.96
CA GLU A 133 -2.01 -20.96 -10.88
C GLU A 133 -0.80 -20.09 -11.19
N SER A 134 -0.92 -18.77 -11.07
CA SER A 134 0.16 -17.82 -11.32
C SER A 134 1.01 -17.51 -10.08
N LYS A 135 0.60 -17.95 -8.89
CA LYS A 135 1.38 -17.75 -7.64
C LYS A 135 2.61 -18.67 -7.59
N GLU A 136 2.53 -19.89 -8.10
CA GLU A 136 3.65 -20.83 -8.17
C GLU A 136 4.68 -20.43 -9.24
N LEU A 137 4.24 -19.92 -10.39
CA LEU A 137 5.12 -19.45 -11.48
C LEU A 137 5.85 -18.12 -11.19
N LYS A 138 5.42 -17.34 -10.19
CA LYS A 138 6.00 -16.02 -9.88
C LYS A 138 7.02 -16.05 -8.76
N ASN A 139 6.86 -16.91 -7.75
CA ASN A 139 7.91 -17.11 -6.76
C ASN A 139 9.21 -17.58 -7.43
N GLU A 140 9.13 -18.46 -8.43
CA GLU A 140 10.32 -18.87 -9.20
C GLU A 140 10.89 -17.77 -10.12
N LYS A 141 10.10 -16.80 -10.60
CA LYS A 141 10.59 -15.75 -11.52
C LYS A 141 11.18 -14.55 -10.78
N ASP A 142 10.63 -14.18 -9.63
CA ASP A 142 11.25 -13.16 -8.77
C ASP A 142 12.55 -13.73 -8.13
N GLU A 143 12.61 -15.03 -7.78
CA GLU A 143 13.85 -15.67 -7.25
C GLU A 143 14.93 -15.97 -8.31
N LYS A 144 14.57 -16.15 -9.59
CA LYS A 144 15.55 -16.40 -10.69
C LYS A 144 16.10 -15.12 -11.33
N GLU A 145 15.50 -13.94 -11.11
CA GLU A 145 16.03 -12.64 -11.56
C GLU A 145 16.95 -11.97 -10.52
N GLU A 146 17.05 -12.52 -9.30
CA GLU A 146 17.95 -12.07 -8.21
C GLU A 146 19.22 -12.94 -8.07
N GLY A 147 19.49 -13.84 -9.04
CA GLY A 147 20.68 -14.72 -9.08
C GLY A 147 21.76 -14.28 -10.06
#